data_AF-A0A7W3NIK5-F1
#
_entry.id   AF-A0A7W3NIK5-F1
#
_cell.length_a   1.000
_cell.length_b   1.000
_cell.length_c   1.000
_cell.angle_alpha   90.00
_cell.angle_beta   90.00
_cell.angle_gamma   90.00
#
_symmetry.space_group_name_H-M   'P 1'
#
loop_
_entity.id
_entity.type
_entity.pdbx_description
1 polymer ?
#
loop_
_entity_poly.entity_id
_entity_poly.type
_entity_poly.pdbx_seq_one_letter_code
_entity_poly.pdbx_strand_id
1 'polypeptide(L)'
;MPTRYGLLKATLDISGKLSPPEPVGFGTWVRGAPESWDAAIIALRLTDATTPAVDAADLGAMLLLAQAYDPGVPHEDVRALAGLDPRSADVLRTLVEADSIRSAAAELGMHHSTVQARHESLTHTLGYDPGSNVGKRRYIAAALLLRLTDPITPGRSKVR
;
A
#
# COMPACT_ATOMS: atom_id res chain seq x y z
N MET A 1 18.62 -13.30 -6.53
CA MET A 1 19.63 -12.45 -5.88
C MET A 1 19.25 -12.26 -4.42
N PRO A 2 20.20 -12.37 -3.47
CA PRO A 2 19.95 -12.00 -2.09
C PRO A 2 19.74 -10.48 -1.99
N THR A 3 18.67 -10.06 -1.33
CA THR A 3 18.35 -8.65 -1.05
C THR A 3 18.10 -8.47 0.44
N ARG A 4 17.98 -7.22 0.91
CA ARG A 4 17.51 -6.93 2.28
C ARG A 4 16.13 -7.50 2.61
N TYR A 5 15.38 -7.93 1.60
CA TYR A 5 14.05 -8.53 1.72
C TYR A 5 14.04 -10.05 1.49
N GLY A 6 15.21 -10.70 1.49
CA GLY A 6 15.36 -12.13 1.24
C GLY A 6 15.72 -12.48 -0.21
N LEU A 7 15.53 -13.75 -0.59
CA LEU A 7 15.88 -14.25 -1.91
C LEU A 7 14.79 -13.88 -2.93
N LEU A 8 15.13 -13.01 -3.88
CA LEU A 8 14.23 -12.62 -4.98
C LEU A 8 14.68 -13.25 -6.30
N LYS A 9 13.72 -13.66 -7.13
CA LYS A 9 13.94 -14.12 -8.50
C LYS A 9 13.48 -13.04 -9.48
N ALA A 10 14.35 -12.65 -10.40
CA ALA A 10 14.05 -11.73 -11.48
C ALA A 10 13.97 -12.51 -12.80
N THR A 11 13.04 -12.13 -13.67
CA THR A 11 12.98 -12.62 -15.06
C THR A 11 12.85 -11.42 -15.98
N LEU A 12 13.68 -11.35 -17.02
CA LEU A 12 13.56 -10.35 -18.06
C LEU A 12 12.73 -10.94 -19.21
N ASP A 13 11.59 -10.32 -19.52
CA ASP A 13 10.79 -10.68 -20.68
C ASP A 13 10.91 -9.61 -21.76
N ILE A 14 11.57 -9.96 -22.86
CA ILE A 14 11.71 -9.12 -24.05
C ILE A 14 10.54 -9.28 -25.04
N SER A 15 9.70 -10.29 -24.84
CA SER A 15 8.61 -10.66 -25.75
C SER A 15 7.25 -10.11 -25.32
N GLY A 16 7.09 -9.74 -24.05
CA GLY A 16 5.83 -9.30 -23.45
C GLY A 16 4.78 -10.42 -23.32
N LYS A 17 5.21 -11.68 -23.36
CA LYS A 17 4.34 -12.87 -23.39
C LYS A 17 4.46 -13.74 -22.15
N LEU A 18 5.35 -13.41 -21.21
CA LEU A 18 5.55 -14.18 -20.00
C LEU A 18 4.35 -13.99 -19.05
N SER A 19 3.84 -15.09 -18.50
CA SER A 19 2.91 -15.08 -17.38
C SER A 19 3.64 -15.61 -16.13
N PRO A 20 4.23 -14.73 -15.31
CA PRO A 20 4.98 -15.15 -14.14
C PRO A 20 4.05 -15.63 -13.01
N PRO A 21 4.52 -16.54 -12.14
CA PRO A 21 3.76 -16.93 -10.96
C PRO A 21 3.62 -15.76 -9.98
N GLU A 22 2.44 -15.62 -9.38
CA GLU A 22 2.12 -14.60 -8.38
C GLU A 22 2.59 -14.99 -6.97
N PRO A 23 2.91 -14.01 -6.09
CA PRO A 23 2.87 -12.56 -6.32
C PRO A 23 4.02 -12.03 -7.17
N VAL A 24 3.77 -11.00 -7.98
CA VAL A 24 4.75 -10.42 -8.91
C VAL A 24 4.68 -8.89 -8.99
N GLY A 25 5.83 -8.23 -9.08
CA GLY A 25 5.94 -6.81 -9.42
C GLY A 25 6.62 -6.62 -10.78
N PHE A 26 6.08 -5.73 -11.60
CA PHE A 26 6.67 -5.39 -12.90
C PHE A 26 7.40 -4.05 -12.83
N GLY A 27 8.55 -3.97 -13.50
CA GLY A 27 9.29 -2.74 -13.72
C GLY A 27 9.66 -2.62 -15.19
N THR A 28 9.46 -1.43 -15.77
CA THR A 28 9.79 -1.18 -17.18
C THR A 28 11.30 -1.07 -17.36
N TRP A 29 11.86 -1.83 -18.29
CA TRP A 29 13.28 -1.74 -18.62
C TRP A 29 13.54 -0.54 -19.55
N VAL A 30 14.18 0.51 -19.03
CA VAL A 30 14.60 1.69 -19.80
C VAL A 30 16.07 1.91 -19.52
N ARG A 31 16.98 1.74 -20.51
CA ARG A 31 18.46 1.94 -20.45
C ARG A 31 18.99 2.35 -19.06
N GLY A 32 18.94 1.41 -18.12
CA GLY A 32 18.92 1.68 -16.67
C GLY A 32 18.40 0.43 -15.94
N ALA A 33 19.28 -0.57 -15.84
CA ALA A 33 18.97 -1.88 -15.27
C ALA A 33 18.66 -1.83 -13.74
N PRO A 34 19.34 -1.00 -12.93
CA PRO A 34 19.06 -0.91 -11.49
C PRO A 34 17.72 -0.24 -11.17
N GLU A 35 17.34 0.82 -11.89
CA GLU A 35 16.12 1.58 -11.61
C GLU A 35 14.86 0.75 -11.91
N SER A 36 14.91 -0.04 -12.98
CA SER A 36 13.87 -1.00 -13.34
C SER A 36 13.69 -2.08 -12.27
N TRP A 37 14.79 -2.51 -11.67
CA TRP A 37 14.79 -3.49 -10.59
C TRP A 37 14.20 -2.95 -9.28
N ASP A 38 14.61 -1.74 -8.85
CA ASP A 38 14.07 -1.11 -7.65
C ASP A 38 12.57 -0.85 -7.78
N ALA A 39 12.12 -0.41 -8.96
CA ALA A 39 10.70 -0.22 -9.26
C ALA A 39 9.92 -1.55 -9.18
N ALA A 40 10.46 -2.64 -9.72
CA ALA A 40 9.84 -3.96 -9.64
C ALA A 40 9.77 -4.49 -8.20
N ILE A 41 10.78 -4.23 -7.36
CA ILE A 41 10.74 -4.57 -5.92
C ILE A 41 9.65 -3.77 -5.22
N ILE A 42 9.56 -2.46 -5.47
CA ILE A 42 8.49 -1.63 -4.89
C ILE A 42 7.12 -2.19 -5.28
N ALA A 43 6.89 -2.44 -6.57
CA ALA A 43 5.66 -3.01 -7.07
C ALA A 43 5.34 -4.37 -6.40
N LEU A 44 6.34 -5.26 -6.29
CA LEU A 44 6.17 -6.56 -5.62
C LEU A 44 5.72 -6.40 -4.16
N ARG A 45 6.28 -5.42 -3.44
CA ARG A 45 5.92 -5.16 -2.03
C ARG A 45 4.54 -4.53 -1.87
N LEU A 46 4.00 -3.94 -2.94
CA LEU A 46 2.64 -3.42 -2.99
C LEU A 46 1.60 -4.48 -3.37
N THR A 47 1.99 -5.74 -3.61
CA THR A 47 1.05 -6.84 -3.84
C THR A 47 0.36 -7.30 -2.56
N ASP A 48 -0.90 -7.75 -2.66
CA ASP A 48 -1.65 -8.45 -1.60
C ASP A 48 -2.56 -9.54 -2.21
N ALA A 49 -3.42 -10.12 -1.37
CA ALA A 49 -4.36 -11.17 -1.77
C ALA A 49 -5.41 -10.71 -2.80
N THR A 50 -5.72 -9.41 -2.87
CA THR A 50 -6.68 -8.82 -3.82
C THR A 50 -5.99 -8.25 -5.07
N THR A 51 -4.75 -7.79 -4.92
CA THR A 51 -3.91 -7.27 -6.01
C THR A 51 -2.60 -8.06 -6.04
N PRO A 52 -2.59 -9.28 -6.61
CA PRO A 52 -1.42 -10.16 -6.58
C PRO A 52 -0.33 -9.77 -7.59
N ALA A 53 -0.64 -8.84 -8.49
CA ALA A 53 0.26 -8.31 -9.50
C ALA A 53 0.17 -6.78 -9.57
N VAL A 54 1.31 -6.09 -9.55
CA VAL A 54 1.38 -4.62 -9.64
C VAL A 54 2.38 -4.22 -10.72
N ASP A 55 1.98 -3.33 -11.62
CA ASP A 55 2.88 -2.66 -12.56
C ASP A 55 3.39 -1.35 -11.93
N ALA A 56 4.72 -1.19 -11.82
CA ALA A 56 5.30 0.04 -11.31
C ALA A 56 4.94 1.28 -12.15
N ALA A 57 4.61 1.11 -13.44
CA ALA A 57 4.17 2.21 -14.30
C ALA A 57 2.83 2.81 -13.85
N ASP A 58 1.93 1.98 -13.29
CA ASP A 58 0.61 2.42 -12.81
C ASP A 58 0.69 3.26 -11.53
N LEU A 59 1.83 3.23 -10.84
CA LEU A 59 2.06 4.05 -9.64
C LEU A 59 2.28 5.53 -9.97
N GLY A 60 2.70 5.85 -11.20
CA GLY A 60 3.00 7.23 -11.62
C GLY A 60 3.92 7.96 -10.63
N ALA A 61 3.52 9.16 -10.18
CA ALA A 61 4.29 9.96 -9.22
C ALA A 61 4.47 9.29 -7.85
N MET A 62 3.61 8.32 -7.47
CA MET A 62 3.75 7.60 -6.22
C MET A 62 4.99 6.71 -6.20
N LEU A 63 5.50 6.30 -7.37
CA LEU A 63 6.76 5.56 -7.46
C LEU A 63 7.94 6.39 -6.96
N LEU A 64 8.00 7.69 -7.30
CA LEU A 64 9.05 8.59 -6.82
C LEU A 64 8.99 8.77 -5.30
N LEU A 65 7.79 8.88 -4.74
CA LEU A 65 7.58 8.92 -3.30
C LEU A 65 8.06 7.62 -2.63
N ALA A 66 7.70 6.47 -3.19
CA ALA A 66 8.10 5.16 -2.69
C ALA A 66 9.63 4.95 -2.74
N GLN A 67 10.29 5.42 -3.81
CA GLN A 67 11.74 5.33 -3.96
C GLN A 67 12.49 6.22 -2.96
N ALA A 68 11.93 7.38 -2.62
CA ALA A 68 12.53 8.31 -1.64
C ALA A 68 12.30 7.90 -0.18
N TYR A 69 11.43 6.92 0.08
CA TYR A 69 11.08 6.51 1.43
C TYR A 69 12.17 5.66 2.09
N ASP A 70 12.55 6.04 3.31
CA ASP A 70 13.39 5.25 4.20
C ASP A 70 12.55 4.59 5.31
N PRO A 71 12.34 3.27 5.27
CA PRO A 71 11.63 2.54 6.32
C PRO A 71 12.29 2.63 7.71
N GLY A 72 13.58 2.99 7.79
CA GLY A 72 14.29 3.16 9.06
C GLY A 72 13.88 4.43 9.82
N VAL A 73 13.33 5.43 9.12
CA VAL A 73 12.87 6.69 9.71
C VAL A 73 11.48 7.03 9.14
N PRO A 74 10.44 6.28 9.52
CA PRO A 74 9.10 6.47 8.97
C PRO A 74 8.53 7.84 9.33
N HIS A 75 7.83 8.46 8.37
CA HIS A 75 7.07 9.69 8.59
C HIS A 75 5.98 9.49 9.66
N GLU A 76 5.53 10.57 10.31
CA GLU A 76 4.49 10.52 11.35
C GLU A 76 3.20 9.85 10.87
N ASP A 77 2.75 10.15 9.64
CA ASP A 77 1.55 9.52 9.07
C ASP A 77 1.69 8.00 8.98
N VAL A 78 2.87 7.50 8.57
CA VAL A 78 3.12 6.05 8.49
C VAL A 78 3.11 5.44 9.88
N ARG A 79 3.73 6.09 10.87
CA ARG A 79 3.71 5.63 12.28
C ARG A 79 2.30 5.63 12.86
N ALA A 80 1.50 6.64 12.56
CA ALA A 80 0.13 6.74 13.02
C ALA A 80 -0.72 5.58 12.47
N LEU A 81 -0.57 5.26 11.18
CA LEU A 81 -1.26 4.11 10.58
C LEU A 81 -0.75 2.77 11.13
N ALA A 82 0.56 2.60 11.30
CA ALA A 82 1.16 1.40 11.85
C ALA A 82 0.70 1.10 13.29
N GLY A 83 0.32 2.13 14.05
CA GLY A 83 -0.16 2.01 15.42
C GLY A 83 -1.65 1.66 15.55
N LEU A 84 -2.41 1.63 14.45
CA LEU A 84 -3.83 1.28 14.48
C LEU A 84 -4.02 -0.23 14.65
N ASP A 85 -4.99 -0.62 15.48
CA ASP A 85 -5.46 -1.99 15.50
C ASP A 85 -6.18 -2.34 14.18
N PRO A 86 -6.27 -3.63 13.79
CA PRO A 86 -6.84 -4.03 12.51
C PRO A 86 -8.27 -3.52 12.27
N ARG A 87 -9.08 -3.42 13.33
CA ARG A 87 -10.45 -2.92 13.21
C ARG A 87 -10.48 -1.42 12.99
N SER A 88 -9.65 -0.66 13.68
CA SER A 88 -9.53 0.79 13.46
C SER A 88 -8.97 1.12 12.07
N ALA A 89 -8.01 0.33 11.58
CA ALA A 89 -7.48 0.46 10.23
C ALA A 89 -8.56 0.20 9.16
N ASP A 90 -9.39 -0.83 9.34
CA ASP A 90 -10.50 -1.14 8.44
C ASP A 90 -11.55 0.00 8.41
N VAL A 91 -11.94 0.50 9.58
CA VAL A 91 -12.85 1.65 9.68
C VAL A 91 -12.27 2.89 9.01
N LEU A 92 -10.99 3.17 9.19
CA LEU A 92 -10.32 4.31 8.54
C LEU A 92 -10.34 4.17 7.01
N ARG A 93 -10.03 2.99 6.49
CA ARG A 93 -10.07 2.71 5.04
C ARG A 93 -11.46 3.00 4.48
N THR A 94 -12.51 2.45 5.09
CA THR A 94 -13.89 2.69 4.65
C THR A 94 -14.29 4.16 4.76
N LEU A 95 -13.84 4.88 5.80
CA LEU A 95 -14.11 6.33 5.93
C LEU A 95 -13.46 7.15 4.81
N VAL A 96 -12.23 6.79 4.40
CA VAL A 96 -11.52 7.48 3.32
C VAL A 96 -12.14 7.18 1.96
N GLU A 97 -12.57 5.94 1.73
CA GLU A 97 -13.19 5.49 0.48
C GLU A 97 -14.62 6.02 0.30
N ALA A 98 -15.38 6.18 1.40
CA ALA A 98 -16.74 6.68 1.36
C ALA A 98 -16.84 8.18 1.02
N ASP A 99 -17.96 8.56 0.39
CA ASP A 99 -18.32 9.95 0.09
C ASP A 99 -18.92 10.69 1.30
N SER A 100 -19.33 9.96 2.34
CA SER A 100 -19.90 10.54 3.56
C SER A 100 -19.88 9.56 4.73
N ILE A 101 -19.98 10.11 5.95
CA ILE A 101 -20.10 9.32 7.19
C ILE A 101 -21.35 8.42 7.16
N ARG A 102 -22.43 8.86 6.51
CA ARG A 102 -23.63 8.04 6.33
C ARG A 102 -23.36 6.83 5.44
N SER A 103 -22.64 7.02 4.33
CA SER A 103 -22.27 5.92 3.42
C SER A 103 -21.33 4.94 4.11
N ALA A 104 -20.32 5.45 4.81
CA ALA A 104 -19.40 4.61 5.60
C ALA A 104 -20.15 3.80 6.67
N ALA A 105 -21.13 4.39 7.35
CA ALA A 105 -21.95 3.70 8.34
C ALA A 105 -22.77 2.55 7.73
N ALA A 106 -23.33 2.75 6.54
CA ALA A 106 -24.04 1.70 5.81
C ALA A 106 -23.10 0.55 5.41
N GLU A 107 -21.91 0.87 4.89
CA GLU A 107 -20.91 -0.14 4.48
C GLU A 107 -20.35 -0.93 5.66
N LEU A 108 -20.07 -0.26 6.78
CA LEU A 108 -19.57 -0.89 8.01
C LEU A 108 -20.67 -1.61 8.81
N GLY A 109 -21.95 -1.48 8.43
CA GLY A 109 -23.08 -1.98 9.21
C GLY A 109 -23.19 -1.37 10.61
N MET A 110 -22.76 -0.11 10.77
CA MET A 110 -22.70 0.60 12.05
C MET A 110 -23.75 1.71 12.13
N HIS A 111 -24.14 2.08 13.35
CA HIS A 111 -24.92 3.30 13.56
C HIS A 111 -24.09 4.54 13.21
N HIS A 112 -24.74 5.54 12.61
CA HIS A 112 -24.09 6.79 12.21
C HIS A 112 -23.33 7.48 13.35
N SER A 113 -23.91 7.53 14.56
CA SER A 113 -23.26 8.11 15.75
C SER A 113 -21.99 7.36 16.15
N THR A 114 -21.95 6.04 15.99
CA THR A 114 -20.75 5.24 16.24
C THR A 114 -19.65 5.57 15.24
N VAL A 115 -19.98 5.69 13.95
CA VAL A 115 -19.01 6.05 12.91
C VAL A 115 -18.52 7.49 13.07
N GLN A 116 -19.39 8.42 13.45
CA GLN A 116 -19.02 9.79 13.79
C GLN A 116 -17.98 9.83 14.92
N ALA A 117 -18.23 9.12 16.03
CA ALA A 117 -17.29 9.05 17.15
C ALA A 117 -15.95 8.40 16.75
N ARG A 118 -15.98 7.39 15.88
CA ARG A 118 -14.77 6.76 15.33
C ARG A 118 -13.99 7.72 14.43
N HIS A 119 -14.68 8.49 13.59
CA HIS A 119 -14.09 9.50 12.73
C HIS A 119 -13.37 10.58 13.55
N GLU A 120 -14.00 11.08 14.62
CA GLU A 120 -13.40 12.05 15.53
C GLU A 120 -12.17 11.48 16.25
N SER A 121 -12.26 10.24 16.75
CA SER A 121 -11.13 9.55 17.37
C SER A 121 -9.96 9.36 16.40
N LEU A 122 -10.24 8.94 15.15
CA LEU A 122 -9.21 8.76 14.13
C LEU A 122 -8.58 10.11 13.73
N THR A 123 -9.39 11.17 13.61
CA THR A 123 -8.89 12.52 13.34
C THR A 123 -7.90 12.97 14.41
N HIS A 124 -8.20 12.69 15.68
CA HIS A 124 -7.29 12.99 16.78
C HIS A 124 -6.00 12.17 16.72
N THR A 125 -6.10 10.86 16.47
CA THR A 125 -4.93 9.97 16.36
C THR A 125 -4.02 10.33 15.18
N LEU A 126 -4.60 10.70 14.04
CA LEU A 126 -3.86 11.04 12.81
C LEU A 126 -3.31 12.48 12.82
N GLY A 127 -3.89 13.37 13.61
CA GLY A 127 -3.58 14.81 13.57
C GLY A 127 -4.12 15.53 12.33
N TYR A 128 -4.98 14.87 11.54
CA TYR A 128 -5.66 15.44 10.38
C TYR A 128 -7.01 14.75 10.16
N ASP A 129 -7.93 15.44 9.49
CA ASP A 129 -9.24 14.89 9.10
C ASP A 129 -9.08 13.96 7.88
N PRO A 130 -9.28 12.63 8.02
CA PRO A 130 -9.16 11.67 6.92
C PRO A 130 -10.26 11.79 5.87
N GLY A 131 -11.41 12.41 6.19
CA GLY A 131 -12.49 12.66 5.24
C GLY A 131 -12.20 13.83 4.27
N SER A 132 -11.30 14.73 4.65
CA SER A 132 -10.91 15.87 3.82
C SER A 132 -10.07 15.45 2.61
N ASN A 133 -10.15 16.19 1.49
CA ASN A 133 -9.33 15.90 0.29
C ASN A 133 -7.81 15.86 0.57
N VAL A 134 -7.33 16.68 1.52
CA VAL A 134 -5.93 16.67 1.94
C VAL A 134 -5.63 15.43 2.77
N GLY A 135 -6.50 15.08 3.72
CA GLY A 135 -6.37 13.89 4.54
C GLY A 135 -6.42 12.59 3.75
N LYS A 136 -7.31 12.48 2.77
CA LYS A 136 -7.35 11.33 1.84
C LYS A 136 -6.01 11.14 1.13
N ARG A 137 -5.38 12.23 0.64
CA ARG A 137 -4.05 12.16 0.02
C ARG A 137 -2.94 11.74 0.99
N ARG A 138 -2.93 12.30 2.21
CA ARG A 138 -1.99 11.89 3.27
C ARG A 138 -2.14 10.41 3.60
N TYR A 139 -3.38 9.94 3.76
CA TYR A 139 -3.68 8.53 3.99
C TYR A 139 -3.18 7.65 2.84
N ILE A 140 -3.51 7.98 1.57
CA ILE A 140 -3.08 7.16 0.42
C ILE A 140 -1.55 7.05 0.36
N ALA A 141 -0.85 8.17 0.56
CA ALA A 141 0.61 8.18 0.63
C ALA A 141 1.14 7.32 1.77
N ALA A 142 0.65 7.52 2.99
CA ALA A 142 1.11 6.79 4.16
C ALA A 142 0.77 5.30 4.10
N ALA A 143 -0.40 4.91 3.59
CA ALA A 143 -0.80 3.53 3.41
C ALA A 143 0.10 2.81 2.39
N LEU A 144 0.47 3.49 1.30
CA LEU A 144 1.43 2.96 0.32
C LEU A 144 2.81 2.76 0.96
N LEU A 145 3.31 3.72 1.74
CA LEU A 145 4.61 3.63 2.41
C LEU A 145 4.63 2.60 3.55
N LEU A 146 3.51 2.41 4.24
CA LEU A 146 3.37 1.42 5.31
C LEU A 146 3.64 0.00 4.78
N ARG A 147 3.13 -0.33 3.59
CA ARG A 147 3.42 -1.62 2.92
C ARG A 147 4.89 -1.80 2.57
N LEU A 148 5.61 -0.69 2.40
CA LEU A 148 7.06 -0.68 2.21
C LEU A 148 7.84 -0.73 3.53
N THR A 149 7.16 -0.87 4.67
CA THR A 149 7.78 -1.09 5.98
C THR A 149 7.74 -2.57 6.36
N ASP A 150 6.70 -3.29 5.94
CA ASP A 150 6.54 -4.71 6.24
C ASP A 150 7.49 -5.62 5.45
N PRO A 151 7.99 -6.71 6.06
CA PRO A 151 8.76 -7.72 5.33
C PRO A 151 7.89 -8.39 4.25
N ILE A 152 8.50 -8.76 3.12
CA ILE A 152 7.82 -9.54 2.08
C ILE A 152 7.34 -10.83 2.73
N THR A 153 6.02 -11.00 2.88
CA THR A 153 5.45 -12.29 3.28
C THR A 153 5.40 -13.15 2.03
N PRO A 154 6.24 -14.21 1.91
CA PRO A 154 6.18 -15.07 0.74
C PRO A 154 4.80 -15.72 0.69
N GLY A 155 4.06 -15.47 -0.40
CA GLY A 155 2.79 -16.13 -0.66
C GLY A 155 2.99 -17.64 -0.54
N ARG A 156 2.19 -18.30 0.30
CA ARG A 156 2.19 -19.76 0.38
C ARG A 156 1.75 -20.30 -0.97
N SER A 157 2.72 -20.73 -1.77
CA SER A 157 2.45 -21.46 -3.02
C SER A 157 1.63 -22.70 -2.66
N LYS A 158 0.37 -22.74 -3.09
CA LYS A 158 -0.39 -24.00 -3.10
C LYS A 158 0.24 -24.85 -4.19
N VAL A 159 1.11 -25.78 -3.78
CA VAL A 159 1.54 -26.91 -4.60
C VAL A 159 0.27 -27.65 -5.01
N ARG A 160 -0.04 -27.62 -6.31
CA ARG A 160 -0.95 -28.56 -6.96
C ARG A 160 -0.13 -29.62 -7.67
#